data_AF-A0A158FXI4-F1
#
_entry.id   AF-A0A158FXI4-F1
#
_cell.length_a   1.000
_cell.length_b   1.000
_cell.length_c   1.000
_cell.angle_alpha   90.00
_cell.angle_beta   90.00
_cell.angle_gamma   90.00
#
_symmetry.space_group_name_H-M   'P 1'
#
loop_
_entity.id
_entity.type
_entity.pdbx_description
1 polymer ?
#
loop_
_entity_poly.entity_id
_entity_poly.type
_entity_poly.pdbx_seq_one_letter_code
_entity_poly.pdbx_strand_id
1 'polypeptide(L)'
;MEIIAKPHDAALDRATVESRAYAKATVRLLPFLFLCYVAAYLDRVNVGFAKLQMLNDLAFSETVYGLGAGIFFIGYFLFEVPSNIIMHRVGARVWIARIMITWAVISAASLFVKTPTAFYVMRFLLGVAEAGFFPGIVLYLTYWFPAKRRGRMNALFMIGIPIAGVVGGPVSGWIMNAFQGVGGWSNWQWLFLLEAIPSAVLGVVTLCYLPNGIRAASWLSDEEKDVLAANIERDNTGKTHGTLAGVFADARIWKMAAIYFCCMMGLYGISFYLPTLVKATGVKNALDVGLLTAIPYLCAVASMFFVARSADRTGERRWHFAVPAVLAGAGLFASTQLTGNIPLAMVALTVGTAGMLATMPVFWTYPSAILAGGSAAAAIGMINSIGNLAGFVSASIIGWMKDVTHSTNAGIYCVAGALVFGAVLALLQPRKLVNRAD
;
A
#
# COMPACT_ATOMS: atom_id res chain seq x y z
N MET A 1 45.80 -28.20 -26.12
CA MET A 1 46.05 -27.69 -24.75
C MET A 1 44.76 -27.03 -24.29
N GLU A 2 43.81 -27.83 -23.80
CA GLU A 2 42.58 -27.30 -23.20
C GLU A 2 42.94 -26.69 -21.86
N ILE A 3 42.82 -25.36 -21.77
CA ILE A 3 42.93 -24.64 -20.51
C ILE A 3 41.64 -24.97 -19.75
N ILE A 4 41.68 -26.03 -18.93
CA ILE A 4 40.63 -26.31 -17.95
C ILE A 4 40.65 -25.13 -16.98
N ALA A 5 39.68 -24.22 -17.10
CA ALA A 5 39.52 -23.09 -16.21
C ALA A 5 39.47 -23.61 -14.76
N LYS A 6 40.26 -23.02 -13.86
CA LYS A 6 40.31 -23.43 -12.46
C LYS A 6 38.91 -23.25 -11.83
N PRO A 7 38.47 -24.14 -10.93
CA PRO A 7 37.13 -24.08 -10.31
C PRO A 7 36.79 -22.72 -9.67
N HIS A 8 37.82 -22.00 -9.21
CA HIS A 8 37.71 -20.67 -8.62
C HIS A 8 37.36 -19.58 -9.65
N ASP A 9 37.89 -19.67 -10.88
CA ASP A 9 37.65 -18.67 -11.94
C ASP A 9 36.24 -18.81 -12.51
N ALA A 10 35.75 -20.05 -12.66
CA ALA A 10 34.36 -20.33 -13.07
C ALA A 10 33.33 -19.87 -12.02
N ALA A 11 33.67 -19.95 -10.72
CA ALA A 11 32.81 -19.48 -9.64
C ALA A 11 32.74 -17.93 -9.59
N LEU A 12 33.86 -17.25 -9.82
CA LEU A 12 33.94 -15.79 -9.95
C LEU A 12 33.16 -15.27 -11.16
N ASP A 13 33.28 -15.95 -12.29
CA ASP A 13 32.56 -15.59 -13.52
C ASP A 13 31.04 -15.74 -13.34
N ARG A 14 30.59 -16.88 -12.77
CA ARG A 14 29.19 -17.11 -12.42
C ARG A 14 28.63 -16.06 -11.45
N ALA A 15 29.39 -15.67 -10.43
CA ALA A 15 28.97 -14.64 -9.48
C ALA A 15 28.85 -13.25 -10.14
N THR A 16 29.69 -12.95 -11.12
CA THR A 16 29.66 -11.72 -11.91
C THR A 16 28.43 -11.69 -12.82
N VAL A 17 28.17 -12.79 -13.54
CA VAL A 17 26.98 -12.96 -14.38
C VAL A 17 25.69 -12.86 -13.54
N GLU A 18 25.64 -13.52 -12.38
CA GLU A 18 24.52 -13.43 -11.45
C GLU A 18 24.24 -11.99 -11.03
N SER A 19 25.28 -11.27 -10.60
CA SER A 19 25.15 -9.89 -10.12
C SER A 19 24.66 -8.95 -11.22
N ARG A 20 25.18 -9.12 -12.44
CA ARG A 20 24.75 -8.37 -13.63
C ARG A 20 23.29 -8.67 -13.99
N ALA A 21 22.88 -9.94 -13.98
CA ALA A 21 21.53 -10.35 -14.28
C ALA A 21 20.50 -9.75 -13.31
N TYR A 22 20.76 -9.82 -12.00
CA TYR A 22 19.89 -9.20 -10.99
C TYR A 22 19.87 -7.68 -11.08
N ALA A 23 21.00 -7.03 -11.39
CA ALA A 23 21.04 -5.58 -11.58
C ALA A 23 20.15 -5.15 -12.76
N LYS A 24 20.24 -5.85 -13.90
CA LYS A 24 19.37 -5.63 -15.07
C LYS A 24 17.90 -5.84 -14.71
N ALA A 25 17.57 -6.94 -14.03
CA ALA A 25 16.20 -7.22 -13.59
C ALA A 25 15.66 -6.14 -12.65
N THR A 26 16.49 -5.68 -11.71
CA THR A 26 16.12 -4.63 -10.77
C THR A 26 15.84 -3.31 -11.48
N VAL A 27 16.76 -2.84 -12.33
CA VAL A 27 16.65 -1.54 -13.00
C VAL A 27 15.51 -1.50 -14.02
N ARG A 28 15.17 -2.64 -14.64
CA ARG A 28 14.06 -2.68 -15.59
C ARG A 28 12.70 -2.90 -14.93
N LEU A 29 12.60 -3.83 -13.98
CA LEU A 29 11.30 -4.18 -13.41
C LEU A 29 10.87 -3.21 -12.30
N LEU A 30 11.74 -2.92 -11.33
CA LEU A 30 11.31 -2.23 -10.11
C LEU A 30 10.81 -0.80 -10.37
N PRO A 31 11.48 0.05 -11.17
CA PRO A 31 10.96 1.40 -11.44
C PRO A 31 9.57 1.38 -12.10
N PHE A 32 9.35 0.47 -13.05
CA PHE A 32 8.06 0.36 -13.73
C PHE A 32 6.96 -0.12 -12.77
N LEU A 33 7.22 -1.18 -11.99
CA LEU A 33 6.26 -1.68 -11.01
C LEU A 33 5.98 -0.63 -9.93
N PHE A 34 7.01 0.10 -9.49
CA PHE A 34 6.89 1.22 -8.57
C PHE A 34 5.95 2.30 -9.10
N LEU A 35 6.10 2.72 -10.37
CA LEU A 35 5.19 3.68 -11.00
C LEU A 35 3.76 3.17 -11.06
N CYS A 36 3.56 1.89 -11.41
CA CYS A 36 2.23 1.28 -11.43
C CYS A 36 1.58 1.28 -10.05
N TYR A 37 2.37 1.11 -8.98
CA TYR A 37 1.86 1.14 -7.62
C TYR A 37 1.59 2.54 -7.09
N VAL A 38 2.41 3.52 -7.48
CA VAL A 38 2.12 4.93 -7.23
C VAL A 38 0.78 5.32 -7.85
N ALA A 39 0.54 4.92 -9.11
CA ALA A 39 -0.72 5.16 -9.81
C ALA A 39 -1.91 4.47 -9.11
N ALA A 40 -1.76 3.18 -8.74
CA ALA A 40 -2.79 2.44 -8.00
C ALA A 40 -3.13 3.09 -6.65
N TYR A 41 -2.13 3.55 -5.90
CA TYR A 41 -2.39 4.21 -4.62
C TYR A 41 -3.02 5.60 -4.79
N LEU A 42 -2.64 6.33 -5.83
CA LEU A 42 -3.22 7.62 -6.16
C LEU A 42 -4.72 7.49 -6.47
N ASP A 43 -5.10 6.57 -7.38
CA ASP A 43 -6.51 6.24 -7.68
C ASP A 43 -7.30 5.81 -6.43
N ARG A 44 -6.64 5.10 -5.50
CA ARG A 44 -7.30 4.64 -4.28
C ARG A 44 -7.69 5.79 -3.35
N VAL A 45 -6.78 6.75 -3.16
CA VAL A 45 -6.92 7.81 -2.14
C VAL A 45 -7.54 9.10 -2.68
N ASN A 46 -7.62 9.27 -4.00
CA ASN A 46 -8.16 10.48 -4.63
C ASN A 46 -9.59 10.83 -4.20
N VAL A 47 -10.39 9.82 -3.81
CA VAL A 47 -11.72 10.01 -3.25
C VAL A 47 -11.71 10.98 -2.06
N GLY A 48 -10.61 11.03 -1.29
CA GLY A 48 -10.43 11.94 -0.15
C GLY A 48 -10.30 13.40 -0.57
N PHE A 49 -9.78 13.69 -1.76
CA PHE A 49 -9.79 15.02 -2.37
C PHE A 49 -11.14 15.31 -3.03
N ALA A 50 -11.69 14.36 -3.79
CA ALA A 50 -13.01 14.48 -4.42
C ALA A 50 -14.08 14.89 -3.39
N LYS A 51 -14.04 14.25 -2.21
CA LYS A 51 -14.92 14.53 -1.07
C LYS A 51 -15.04 16.01 -0.71
N LEU A 52 -13.96 16.79 -0.85
CA LEU A 52 -13.93 18.20 -0.44
C LEU A 52 -14.98 19.06 -1.15
N GLN A 53 -15.51 18.58 -2.28
CA GLN A 53 -16.58 19.20 -3.06
C GLN A 53 -17.73 18.23 -3.36
N MET A 54 -17.44 16.97 -3.72
CA MET A 54 -18.42 15.97 -4.16
C MET A 54 -19.59 15.78 -3.19
N LEU A 55 -19.35 15.86 -1.88
CA LEU A 55 -20.40 15.72 -0.88
C LEU A 55 -21.48 16.79 -1.02
N ASN A 56 -21.08 18.04 -1.25
CA ASN A 56 -22.02 19.16 -1.42
C ASN A 56 -22.73 19.06 -2.77
N ASP A 57 -22.00 18.77 -3.85
CA ASP A 57 -22.55 18.68 -5.20
C ASP A 57 -23.62 17.56 -5.32
N LEU A 58 -23.44 16.45 -4.60
CA LEU A 58 -24.34 15.30 -4.63
C LEU A 58 -25.28 15.19 -3.43
N ALA A 59 -25.21 16.15 -2.50
CA ALA A 59 -25.91 16.12 -1.21
C ALA A 59 -25.71 14.81 -0.43
N PHE A 60 -24.49 14.28 -0.44
CA PHE A 60 -24.12 13.07 0.31
C PHE A 60 -23.77 13.40 1.76
N SER A 61 -24.11 12.48 2.67
CA SER A 61 -23.66 12.56 4.06
C SER A 61 -22.25 11.99 4.24
N GLU A 62 -21.64 12.19 5.40
CA GLU A 62 -20.31 11.65 5.69
C GLU A 62 -20.33 10.13 5.87
N THR A 63 -21.46 9.56 6.33
CA THR A 63 -21.71 8.12 6.33
C THR A 63 -21.73 7.55 4.92
N VAL A 64 -22.35 8.25 3.95
CA VAL A 64 -22.34 7.81 2.55
C VAL A 64 -20.91 7.77 2.02
N TYR A 65 -20.12 8.82 2.25
CA TYR A 65 -18.72 8.81 1.87
C TYR A 65 -17.93 7.69 2.55
N GLY A 66 -18.05 7.57 3.87
CA GLY A 66 -17.31 6.59 4.67
C GLY A 66 -17.60 5.15 4.26
N LEU A 67 -18.88 4.82 4.08
CA LEU A 67 -19.30 3.49 3.63
C LEU A 67 -18.81 3.20 2.20
N GLY A 68 -18.92 4.17 1.27
CA GLY A 68 -18.43 3.97 -0.10
C GLY A 68 -16.91 3.89 -0.18
N ALA A 69 -16.17 4.69 0.60
CA ALA A 69 -14.72 4.57 0.71
C ALA A 69 -14.32 3.21 1.30
N GLY A 70 -15.08 2.70 2.27
CA GLY A 70 -14.85 1.41 2.90
C GLY A 70 -15.19 0.20 2.03
N ILE A 71 -16.32 0.22 1.30
CA ILE A 71 -16.84 -0.90 0.48
C ILE A 71 -15.82 -1.38 -0.56
N PHE A 72 -14.95 -0.49 -1.04
CA PHE A 72 -13.79 -0.83 -1.86
C PHE A 72 -12.99 -2.02 -1.29
N PHE A 73 -12.74 -2.04 0.03
CA PHE A 73 -11.97 -3.10 0.67
C PHE A 73 -12.70 -4.44 0.74
N ILE A 74 -14.04 -4.44 0.73
CA ILE A 74 -14.82 -5.66 0.65
C ILE A 74 -14.66 -6.31 -0.73
N GLY A 75 -14.80 -5.52 -1.80
CA GLY A 75 -14.54 -5.98 -3.17
C GLY A 75 -13.10 -6.47 -3.34
N TYR A 76 -12.14 -5.71 -2.84
CA TYR A 76 -10.72 -6.08 -2.87
C TYR A 76 -10.47 -7.41 -2.14
N PHE A 77 -10.92 -7.54 -0.89
CA PHE A 77 -10.73 -8.73 -0.06
C PHE A 77 -11.33 -10.00 -0.68
N LEU A 78 -12.57 -9.93 -1.18
CA LEU A 78 -13.26 -11.10 -1.74
C LEU A 78 -12.60 -11.62 -3.02
N PHE A 79 -12.04 -10.72 -3.85
CA PHE A 79 -11.50 -11.06 -5.17
C PHE A 79 -9.97 -11.14 -5.22
N GLU A 80 -9.26 -10.81 -4.13
CA GLU A 80 -7.81 -10.85 -4.08
C GLU A 80 -7.26 -12.26 -4.37
N VAL A 81 -7.78 -13.28 -3.68
CA VAL A 81 -7.34 -14.67 -3.84
C VAL A 81 -7.72 -15.22 -5.22
N PRO A 82 -8.99 -15.13 -5.68
CA PRO A 82 -9.36 -15.55 -7.03
C PRO A 82 -8.52 -14.88 -8.12
N SER A 83 -8.27 -13.58 -8.01
CA SER A 83 -7.49 -12.82 -9.00
C SER A 83 -6.06 -13.36 -9.14
N ASN A 84 -5.38 -13.65 -8.03
CA ASN A 84 -4.02 -14.21 -8.07
C ASN A 84 -3.96 -15.65 -8.63
N ILE A 85 -4.98 -16.47 -8.35
CA ILE A 85 -5.07 -17.82 -8.94
C ILE A 85 -5.17 -17.72 -10.46
N ILE A 86 -6.00 -16.79 -10.96
CA ILE A 86 -6.14 -16.58 -12.39
C ILE A 86 -4.83 -16.04 -12.98
N MET A 87 -4.18 -15.07 -12.32
CA MET A 87 -2.88 -14.55 -12.76
C MET A 87 -1.84 -15.65 -13.00
N HIS A 88 -1.78 -16.65 -12.11
CA HIS A 88 -0.86 -17.78 -12.26
C HIS A 88 -1.17 -18.62 -13.52
N ARG A 89 -2.42 -18.67 -13.97
CA ARG A 89 -2.84 -19.42 -15.17
C ARG A 89 -2.65 -18.63 -16.46
N VAL A 90 -3.01 -17.35 -16.48
CA VAL A 90 -2.97 -16.52 -17.71
C VAL A 90 -1.65 -15.79 -17.91
N GLY A 91 -0.80 -15.74 -16.89
CA GLY A 91 0.46 -15.02 -16.89
C GLY A 91 0.34 -13.58 -16.36
N ALA A 92 1.39 -13.14 -15.68
CA ALA A 92 1.43 -11.84 -15.01
C ALA A 92 1.26 -10.65 -15.97
N ARG A 93 1.86 -10.72 -17.18
CA ARG A 93 1.80 -9.64 -18.19
C ARG A 93 0.37 -9.23 -18.51
N VAL A 94 -0.43 -10.20 -18.95
CA VAL A 94 -1.80 -9.95 -19.43
C VAL A 94 -2.72 -9.62 -18.27
N TRP A 95 -2.57 -10.31 -17.15
CA TRP A 95 -3.46 -10.13 -16.01
C TRP A 95 -3.23 -8.80 -15.28
N ILE A 96 -1.98 -8.40 -15.05
CA ILE A 96 -1.67 -7.09 -14.46
C ILE A 96 -2.21 -5.99 -15.37
N ALA A 97 -1.94 -6.06 -16.69
CA ALA A 97 -2.48 -5.10 -17.63
C ALA A 97 -4.02 -5.01 -17.59
N ARG A 98 -4.71 -6.16 -17.54
CA ARG A 98 -6.17 -6.21 -17.39
C ARG A 98 -6.62 -5.50 -16.12
N ILE A 99 -6.00 -5.79 -14.98
CA ILE A 99 -6.30 -5.14 -13.70
C ILE A 99 -6.16 -3.61 -13.84
N MET A 100 -5.03 -3.14 -14.36
CA MET A 100 -4.76 -1.70 -14.56
C MET A 100 -5.79 -1.01 -15.46
N ILE A 101 -6.07 -1.59 -16.63
CA ILE A 101 -7.00 -1.01 -17.59
C ILE A 101 -8.42 -1.02 -17.04
N THR A 102 -8.87 -2.14 -16.47
CA THR A 102 -10.24 -2.25 -15.94
C THR A 102 -10.47 -1.34 -14.74
N TRP A 103 -9.50 -1.23 -13.83
CA TRP A 103 -9.62 -0.28 -12.73
C TRP A 103 -9.66 1.15 -13.26
N ALA A 104 -8.85 1.50 -14.27
CA ALA A 104 -8.76 2.86 -14.78
C ALA A 104 -10.08 3.27 -15.44
N VAL A 105 -10.70 2.37 -16.20
CA VAL A 105 -12.04 2.61 -16.78
C VAL A 105 -13.08 2.83 -15.68
N ILE A 106 -13.06 2.04 -14.61
CA ILE A 106 -14.01 2.18 -13.48
C ILE A 106 -13.74 3.47 -12.69
N SER A 107 -12.47 3.81 -12.46
CA SER A 107 -12.05 5.06 -11.80
C SER A 107 -12.58 6.25 -12.60
N ALA A 108 -12.31 6.31 -13.92
CA ALA A 108 -12.85 7.35 -14.80
C ALA A 108 -14.39 7.38 -14.80
N ALA A 109 -15.06 6.22 -14.92
CA ALA A 109 -16.52 6.16 -14.91
C ALA A 109 -17.16 6.67 -13.61
N SER A 110 -16.39 6.80 -12.51
CA SER A 110 -16.88 7.37 -11.25
C SER A 110 -17.28 8.84 -11.40
N LEU A 111 -16.82 9.54 -12.44
CA LEU A 111 -17.26 10.89 -12.77
C LEU A 111 -18.77 10.98 -13.06
N PHE A 112 -19.43 9.88 -13.42
CA PHE A 112 -20.88 9.83 -13.70
C PHE A 112 -21.76 9.51 -12.49
N VAL A 113 -21.17 9.36 -11.29
CA VAL A 113 -21.92 9.06 -10.06
C VAL A 113 -22.84 10.21 -9.69
N LYS A 114 -24.11 9.89 -9.43
CA LYS A 114 -25.14 10.85 -8.99
C LYS A 114 -25.91 10.44 -7.73
N THR A 115 -25.82 9.18 -7.32
CA THR A 115 -26.59 8.63 -6.19
C THR A 115 -25.70 7.83 -5.25
N PRO A 116 -26.05 7.67 -3.97
CA PRO A 116 -25.28 6.88 -3.02
C PRO A 116 -25.08 5.44 -3.49
N THR A 117 -26.11 4.81 -4.06
CA THR A 117 -26.01 3.45 -4.60
C THR A 117 -25.03 3.36 -5.76
N ALA A 118 -25.07 4.32 -6.70
CA ALA A 118 -24.09 4.37 -7.79
C ALA A 118 -22.66 4.52 -7.24
N PHE A 119 -22.48 5.36 -6.22
CA PHE A 119 -21.18 5.53 -5.56
C PHE A 119 -20.69 4.21 -4.93
N TYR A 120 -21.55 3.50 -4.19
CA TYR A 120 -21.19 2.22 -3.58
C TYR A 120 -20.84 1.15 -4.61
N VAL A 121 -21.64 1.03 -5.68
CA VAL A 121 -21.40 0.07 -6.76
C VAL A 121 -20.07 0.37 -7.45
N MET A 122 -19.82 1.64 -7.81
CA MET A 122 -18.56 2.02 -8.45
C MET A 122 -17.34 1.74 -7.56
N ARG A 123 -17.43 2.05 -6.26
CA ARG A 123 -16.34 1.78 -5.31
C ARG A 123 -16.14 0.29 -5.07
N PHE A 124 -17.22 -0.51 -5.02
CA PHE A 124 -17.13 -1.96 -4.93
C PHE A 124 -16.44 -2.54 -6.17
N LEU A 125 -16.90 -2.16 -7.38
CA LEU A 125 -16.32 -2.61 -8.64
C LEU A 125 -14.86 -2.19 -8.79
N LEU A 126 -14.50 -1.00 -8.33
CA LEU A 126 -13.10 -0.57 -8.29
C LEU A 126 -12.27 -1.48 -7.40
N GLY A 127 -12.79 -1.85 -6.22
CA GLY A 127 -12.18 -2.85 -5.33
C GLY A 127 -11.99 -4.20 -6.01
N VAL A 128 -13.02 -4.69 -6.72
CA VAL A 128 -12.96 -5.94 -7.50
C VAL A 128 -11.93 -5.86 -8.64
N ALA A 129 -11.83 -4.72 -9.32
CA ALA A 129 -10.93 -4.54 -10.44
C ALA A 129 -9.46 -4.43 -9.99
N GLU A 130 -9.19 -3.68 -8.93
CA GLU A 130 -7.85 -3.57 -8.32
C GLU A 130 -7.42 -4.85 -7.58
N ALA A 131 -8.37 -5.72 -7.24
CA ALA A 131 -8.10 -6.94 -6.50
C ALA A 131 -7.02 -7.78 -7.21
N GLY A 132 -5.96 -8.11 -6.48
CA GLY A 132 -4.85 -8.89 -7.00
C GLY A 132 -3.70 -8.07 -7.57
N PHE A 133 -3.77 -6.73 -7.66
CA PHE A 133 -2.63 -5.95 -8.14
C PHE A 133 -1.41 -6.06 -7.22
N PHE A 134 -1.51 -5.60 -5.96
CA PHE A 134 -0.41 -5.66 -5.00
C PHE A 134 0.13 -7.09 -4.78
N PRO A 135 -0.69 -8.08 -4.38
CA PRO A 135 -0.21 -9.45 -4.21
C PRO A 135 0.26 -10.08 -5.53
N GLY A 136 -0.29 -9.66 -6.67
CA GLY A 136 0.12 -10.13 -7.98
C GLY A 136 1.52 -9.63 -8.35
N ILE A 137 1.85 -8.38 -8.01
CA ILE A 137 3.21 -7.87 -8.14
C ILE A 137 4.17 -8.60 -7.19
N VAL A 138 3.77 -8.82 -5.93
CA VAL A 138 4.59 -9.57 -4.97
C VAL A 138 4.85 -11.00 -5.47
N LEU A 139 3.83 -11.68 -6.02
CA LEU A 139 3.96 -12.99 -6.64
C LEU A 139 4.85 -12.93 -7.89
N TYR A 140 4.67 -11.94 -8.75
CA TYR A 140 5.50 -11.75 -9.94
C TYR A 140 6.99 -11.59 -9.57
N LEU A 141 7.31 -10.82 -8.53
CA LEU A 141 8.69 -10.68 -8.04
C LEU A 141 9.29 -12.03 -7.59
N THR A 142 8.49 -13.01 -7.20
CA THR A 142 8.98 -14.37 -6.90
C THR A 142 9.47 -15.15 -8.11
N TYR A 143 9.04 -14.78 -9.30
CA TYR A 143 9.52 -15.38 -10.55
C TYR A 143 10.90 -14.87 -10.96
N TRP A 144 11.38 -13.78 -10.33
CA TRP A 144 12.60 -13.08 -10.70
C TRP A 144 13.65 -13.05 -9.59
N PHE A 145 13.22 -13.01 -8.33
CA PHE A 145 14.11 -12.82 -7.19
C PHE A 145 13.93 -13.95 -6.16
N PRO A 146 15.03 -14.56 -5.66
CA PRO A 146 14.98 -15.57 -4.60
C PRO A 146 14.67 -14.92 -3.24
N ALA A 147 14.27 -15.72 -2.24
CA ALA A 147 13.88 -15.26 -0.90
C ALA A 147 14.83 -14.20 -0.30
N LYS A 148 16.13 -14.44 -0.40
CA LYS A 148 17.19 -13.56 0.13
C LYS A 148 17.16 -12.14 -0.44
N ARG A 149 16.68 -11.95 -1.68
CA ARG A 149 16.61 -10.63 -2.36
C ARG A 149 15.20 -10.04 -2.33
N ARG A 150 14.16 -10.87 -2.22
CA ARG A 150 12.74 -10.46 -2.28
C ARG A 150 12.36 -9.42 -1.24
N GLY A 151 12.83 -9.54 0.00
CA GLY A 151 12.51 -8.59 1.06
C GLY A 151 12.87 -7.15 0.68
N ARG A 152 14.06 -6.95 0.08
CA ARG A 152 14.51 -5.63 -0.41
C ARG A 152 13.65 -5.12 -1.56
N MET A 153 13.27 -6.00 -2.50
CA MET A 153 12.45 -5.61 -3.65
C MET A 153 11.05 -5.18 -3.22
N ASN A 154 10.42 -5.94 -2.31
CA ASN A 154 9.13 -5.60 -1.73
C ASN A 154 9.19 -4.27 -0.97
N ALA A 155 10.26 -4.03 -0.18
CA ALA A 155 10.44 -2.76 0.53
C ALA A 155 10.55 -1.57 -0.44
N LEU A 156 11.35 -1.69 -1.51
CA LEU A 156 11.48 -0.64 -2.53
C LEU A 156 10.15 -0.35 -3.22
N PHE A 157 9.38 -1.39 -3.52
CA PHE A 157 8.04 -1.27 -4.09
C PHE A 157 7.07 -0.56 -3.13
N MET A 158 7.08 -0.91 -1.84
CA MET A 158 6.17 -0.35 -0.83
C MET A 158 6.43 1.13 -0.51
N ILE A 159 7.63 1.66 -0.79
CA ILE A 159 7.89 3.12 -0.74
C ILE A 159 6.95 3.89 -1.69
N GLY A 160 6.34 3.22 -2.67
CA GLY A 160 5.33 3.83 -3.53
C GLY A 160 4.13 4.42 -2.77
N ILE A 161 3.77 3.90 -1.59
CA ILE A 161 2.63 4.41 -0.79
C ILE A 161 2.84 5.88 -0.40
N PRO A 162 3.89 6.24 0.38
CA PRO A 162 4.10 7.63 0.75
C PRO A 162 4.43 8.51 -0.46
N ILE A 163 5.11 7.98 -1.48
CA ILE A 163 5.40 8.76 -2.70
C ILE A 163 4.13 9.10 -3.48
N ALA A 164 3.16 8.20 -3.54
CA ALA A 164 1.84 8.49 -4.08
C ALA A 164 1.15 9.61 -3.30
N GLY A 165 1.34 9.70 -1.99
CA GLY A 165 0.86 10.83 -1.19
C GLY A 165 1.58 12.14 -1.50
N VAL A 166 2.91 12.11 -1.65
CA VAL A 166 3.74 13.29 -1.98
C VAL A 166 3.38 13.88 -3.36
N VAL A 167 3.15 13.01 -4.35
CA VAL A 167 2.83 13.44 -5.73
C VAL A 167 1.34 13.65 -5.91
N GLY A 168 0.53 12.72 -5.41
CA GLY A 168 -0.93 12.73 -5.54
C GLY A 168 -1.55 13.93 -4.86
N GLY A 169 -1.09 14.34 -3.68
CA GLY A 169 -1.66 15.51 -2.99
C GLY A 169 -1.64 16.80 -3.83
N PRO A 170 -0.48 17.25 -4.30
CA PRO A 170 -0.36 18.41 -5.19
C PRO A 170 -1.10 18.25 -6.53
N VAL A 171 -1.03 17.07 -7.16
CA VAL A 171 -1.72 16.80 -8.44
C VAL A 171 -3.23 16.88 -8.26
N SER A 172 -3.79 16.19 -7.25
CA SER A 172 -5.21 16.23 -6.94
C SER A 172 -5.66 17.64 -6.56
N GLY A 173 -4.87 18.36 -5.74
CA GLY A 173 -5.15 19.74 -5.35
C GLY A 173 -5.16 20.70 -6.55
N TRP A 174 -4.22 20.54 -7.48
CA TRP A 174 -4.17 21.30 -8.73
C TRP A 174 -5.36 21.01 -9.63
N ILE A 175 -5.71 19.74 -9.86
CA ILE A 175 -6.89 19.38 -10.66
C ILE A 175 -8.15 19.98 -10.02
N MET A 176 -8.28 19.84 -8.69
CA MET A 176 -9.42 20.35 -7.93
C MET A 176 -9.55 21.88 -7.96
N ASN A 177 -8.48 22.61 -8.34
CA ASN A 177 -8.47 24.06 -8.45
C ASN A 177 -8.59 24.56 -9.90
N ALA A 178 -7.93 23.89 -10.85
CA ALA A 178 -7.79 24.36 -12.22
C ALA A 178 -9.00 24.04 -13.13
N PHE A 179 -9.76 22.99 -12.83
CA PHE A 179 -10.81 22.46 -13.73
C PHE A 179 -12.24 22.90 -13.37
N GLN A 180 -12.39 24.04 -12.68
CA GLN A 180 -13.69 24.48 -12.20
C GLN A 180 -14.60 24.90 -13.36
N GLY A 181 -15.67 24.12 -13.57
CA GLY A 181 -16.67 24.38 -14.61
C GLY A 181 -16.18 24.10 -16.03
N VAL A 182 -14.97 23.56 -16.19
CA VAL A 182 -14.42 23.19 -17.50
C VAL A 182 -15.29 22.09 -18.10
N GLY A 183 -15.79 22.30 -19.32
CA GLY A 183 -16.65 21.33 -20.00
C GLY A 183 -18.00 21.06 -19.32
N GLY A 184 -18.44 21.92 -18.37
CA GLY A 184 -19.68 21.75 -17.62
C GLY A 184 -19.63 20.68 -16.52
N TRP A 185 -18.44 20.18 -16.18
CA TRP A 185 -18.22 19.21 -15.11
C TRP A 185 -17.63 19.87 -13.86
N SER A 186 -17.94 19.28 -12.70
CA SER A 186 -17.34 19.62 -11.42
C SER A 186 -15.88 19.17 -11.34
N ASN A 187 -15.10 19.83 -10.49
CA ASN A 187 -13.68 19.53 -10.30
C ASN A 187 -13.39 18.07 -9.94
N TRP A 188 -14.21 17.49 -9.06
CA TRP A 188 -14.04 16.10 -8.62
C TRP A 188 -14.30 15.09 -9.76
N GLN A 189 -15.09 15.46 -10.77
CA GLN A 189 -15.31 14.62 -11.95
C GLN A 189 -14.05 14.60 -12.82
N TRP A 190 -13.42 15.76 -13.02
CA TRP A 190 -12.11 15.86 -13.68
C TRP A 190 -11.01 15.14 -12.93
N LEU A 191 -11.04 15.17 -11.59
CA LEU A 191 -10.11 14.43 -10.75
C LEU A 191 -10.12 12.93 -11.09
N PHE A 192 -11.30 12.30 -11.03
CA PHE A 192 -11.42 10.87 -11.37
C PHE A 192 -11.00 10.55 -12.80
N LEU A 193 -11.33 11.42 -13.77
CA LEU A 193 -10.98 11.19 -15.16
C LEU A 193 -9.47 11.31 -15.42
N LEU A 194 -8.87 12.42 -14.99
CA LEU A 194 -7.48 12.75 -15.30
C LEU A 194 -6.49 11.83 -14.58
N GLU A 195 -6.79 11.44 -13.35
CA GLU A 195 -5.94 10.54 -12.58
C GLU A 195 -6.00 9.08 -13.06
N ALA A 196 -7.12 8.67 -13.66
CA ALA A 196 -7.26 7.35 -14.28
C ALA A 196 -6.45 7.19 -15.58
N ILE A 197 -6.15 8.29 -16.29
CA ILE A 197 -5.43 8.23 -17.58
C ILE A 197 -4.02 7.62 -17.42
N PRO A 198 -3.15 8.11 -16.51
CA PRO A 198 -1.85 7.49 -16.26
C PRO A 198 -1.94 5.99 -15.98
N SER A 199 -2.92 5.57 -15.18
CA SER A 199 -3.15 4.16 -14.87
C SER A 199 -3.52 3.33 -16.10
N ALA A 200 -4.40 3.84 -16.96
CA ALA A 200 -4.76 3.17 -18.22
C ALA A 200 -3.54 3.04 -19.15
N VAL A 201 -2.75 4.11 -19.28
CA VAL A 201 -1.51 4.12 -20.09
C VAL A 201 -0.51 3.10 -19.57
N LEU A 202 -0.24 3.09 -18.25
CA LEU A 202 0.65 2.11 -17.64
C LEU A 202 0.13 0.67 -17.81
N GLY A 203 -1.19 0.47 -17.79
CA GLY A 203 -1.82 -0.81 -18.10
C GLY A 203 -1.54 -1.29 -19.52
N VAL A 204 -1.66 -0.41 -20.52
CA VAL A 204 -1.30 -0.74 -21.92
C VAL A 204 0.20 -0.99 -22.06
N VAL A 205 1.04 -0.15 -21.44
CA VAL A 205 2.50 -0.32 -21.45
C VAL A 205 2.91 -1.65 -20.80
N THR A 206 2.17 -2.14 -19.80
CA THR A 206 2.45 -3.43 -19.16
C THR A 206 2.43 -4.59 -20.17
N LEU A 207 1.55 -4.55 -21.19
CA LEU A 207 1.44 -5.60 -22.21
C LEU A 207 2.71 -5.73 -23.06
N CYS A 208 3.41 -4.64 -23.33
CA CYS A 208 4.64 -4.65 -24.13
C CYS A 208 5.91 -4.68 -23.26
N TYR A 209 5.87 -4.12 -22.05
CA TYR A 209 7.04 -3.94 -21.20
C TYR A 209 7.32 -5.14 -20.29
N LEU A 210 6.28 -5.76 -19.70
CA LEU A 210 6.47 -6.73 -18.62
C LEU A 210 6.61 -8.16 -19.17
N PRO A 211 7.77 -8.83 -19.07
CA PRO A 211 7.90 -10.27 -19.39
C PRO A 211 7.04 -11.16 -18.48
N ASN A 212 6.57 -12.32 -18.97
CA ASN A 212 5.84 -13.28 -18.12
C ASN A 212 6.75 -14.01 -17.11
N GLY A 213 8.06 -14.00 -17.34
CA GLY A 213 9.07 -14.62 -16.48
C GLY A 213 10.45 -14.54 -17.12
N ILE A 214 11.46 -15.11 -16.46
CA ILE A 214 12.87 -15.03 -16.85
C ILE A 214 13.10 -15.47 -18.31
N ARG A 215 12.47 -16.58 -18.73
CA ARG A 215 12.66 -17.14 -20.08
C ARG A 215 12.10 -16.24 -21.19
N ALA A 216 11.08 -15.43 -20.90
CA ALA A 216 10.47 -14.50 -21.84
C ALA A 216 11.20 -13.13 -21.90
N ALA A 217 12.28 -12.95 -21.14
CA ALA A 217 13.02 -11.71 -21.07
C ALA A 217 13.93 -11.53 -22.30
N SER A 218 13.59 -10.59 -23.19
CA SER A 218 14.40 -10.31 -24.39
C SER A 218 15.74 -9.61 -24.10
N TRP A 219 15.92 -9.08 -22.89
CA TRP A 219 17.06 -8.25 -22.50
C TRP A 219 18.10 -8.95 -21.62
N LEU A 220 17.86 -10.23 -21.33
CA LEU A 220 18.83 -11.10 -20.68
C LEU A 220 19.51 -11.97 -21.73
N SER A 221 20.82 -12.21 -21.58
CA SER A 221 21.49 -13.28 -22.33
C SER A 221 21.00 -14.66 -21.85
N ASP A 222 21.18 -15.70 -22.65
CA ASP A 222 20.74 -17.04 -22.27
C ASP A 222 21.46 -17.56 -21.01
N GLU A 223 22.74 -17.25 -20.88
CA GLU A 223 23.50 -17.52 -19.67
C GLU A 223 22.91 -16.82 -18.43
N GLU A 224 22.53 -15.53 -18.55
CA GLU A 224 21.89 -14.81 -17.45
C GLU A 224 20.52 -15.42 -17.10
N LYS A 225 19.74 -15.84 -18.11
CA LYS A 225 18.45 -16.52 -17.90
C LYS A 225 18.64 -17.84 -17.16
N ASP A 226 19.65 -18.63 -17.53
CA ASP A 226 19.94 -19.92 -16.89
C ASP A 226 20.34 -19.75 -15.42
N VAL A 227 21.22 -18.79 -15.13
CA VAL A 227 21.64 -18.49 -13.76
C VAL A 227 20.45 -18.04 -12.89
N LEU A 228 19.60 -17.15 -13.40
CA LEU A 228 18.42 -16.71 -12.66
C LEU A 228 17.40 -17.84 -12.46
N ALA A 229 17.10 -18.62 -13.51
CA ALA A 229 16.14 -19.72 -13.43
C ALA A 229 16.60 -20.79 -12.42
N ALA A 230 17.87 -21.19 -12.46
CA ALA A 230 18.44 -22.15 -11.53
C ALA A 230 18.40 -21.64 -10.07
N ASN A 231 18.61 -20.34 -9.86
CA ASN A 231 18.50 -19.73 -8.53
C ASN A 231 17.08 -19.75 -7.97
N ILE A 232 16.07 -19.51 -8.81
CA ILE A 232 14.65 -19.59 -8.41
C ILE A 232 14.24 -21.04 -8.13
N GLU A 233 14.66 -21.98 -8.97
CA GLU A 233 14.38 -23.40 -8.78
C GLU A 233 14.97 -23.90 -7.45
N ARG A 234 16.23 -23.57 -7.17
CA ARG A 234 16.88 -23.88 -5.89
C ARG A 234 16.19 -23.22 -4.68
N ASP A 235 15.64 -22.01 -4.83
CA ASP A 235 14.85 -21.37 -3.77
C ASP A 235 13.52 -22.08 -3.54
N ASN A 236 12.98 -22.78 -4.55
CA ASN A 236 11.70 -23.48 -4.46
C ASN A 236 11.83 -24.91 -3.95
N THR A 237 12.97 -25.57 -4.17
CA THR A 237 13.24 -26.91 -3.62
C THR A 237 13.22 -26.91 -2.09
N GLY A 238 12.40 -27.77 -1.47
CA GLY A 238 12.33 -27.95 -0.01
C GLY A 238 11.27 -27.10 0.71
N LYS A 239 10.46 -26.29 0.00
CA LYS A 239 9.32 -25.58 0.60
C LYS A 239 8.13 -26.54 0.75
N THR A 240 7.80 -26.94 1.99
CA THR A 240 6.59 -27.73 2.30
C THR A 240 5.36 -26.85 2.35
N HIS A 241 4.32 -27.09 1.54
CA HIS A 241 3.05 -26.36 1.66
C HIS A 241 2.41 -26.65 3.03
N GLY A 242 2.30 -25.62 3.88
CA GLY A 242 1.62 -25.75 5.17
C GLY A 242 0.11 -25.92 4.97
N THR A 243 -0.55 -26.62 5.89
CA THR A 243 -2.01 -26.80 5.85
C THR A 243 -2.71 -25.51 6.30
N LEU A 244 -3.69 -25.05 5.52
CA LEU A 244 -4.48 -23.84 5.83
C LEU A 244 -5.16 -23.93 7.21
N ALA A 245 -5.62 -25.12 7.61
CA ALA A 245 -6.25 -25.34 8.91
C ALA A 245 -5.33 -25.00 10.10
N GLY A 246 -4.02 -25.29 10.00
CA GLY A 246 -3.04 -24.97 11.03
C GLY A 246 -2.82 -23.46 11.19
N VAL A 247 -3.05 -22.68 10.14
CA VAL A 247 -2.96 -21.21 10.16
C VAL A 247 -4.11 -20.60 10.96
N PHE A 248 -5.33 -21.09 10.76
CA PHE A 248 -6.51 -20.58 11.48
C PHE A 248 -6.50 -20.94 12.98
N ALA A 249 -5.86 -22.05 13.35
CA ALA A 249 -5.77 -22.51 14.74
C ALA A 249 -4.67 -21.78 15.56
N ASP A 250 -3.74 -21.08 14.92
CA ASP A 250 -2.61 -20.46 15.62
C ASP A 250 -2.94 -19.07 16.17
N ALA A 251 -3.08 -18.97 17.50
CA ALA A 251 -3.35 -17.72 18.20
C ALA A 251 -2.30 -16.62 17.96
N ARG A 252 -1.06 -16.96 17.58
CA ARG A 252 -0.01 -15.98 17.26
C ARG A 252 -0.34 -15.21 15.98
N ILE A 253 -0.94 -15.88 15.00
CA ILE A 253 -1.33 -15.28 13.72
C ILE A 253 -2.47 -14.29 13.95
N TRP A 254 -3.45 -14.64 14.77
CA TRP A 254 -4.53 -13.71 15.16
C TRP A 254 -4.02 -12.47 15.90
N LYS A 255 -3.02 -12.60 16.78
CA LYS A 255 -2.37 -11.45 17.42
C LYS A 255 -1.68 -10.55 16.39
N MET A 256 -0.98 -11.12 15.41
CA MET A 256 -0.36 -10.34 14.33
C MET A 256 -1.41 -9.66 13.44
N ALA A 257 -2.50 -10.37 13.11
CA ALA A 257 -3.62 -9.82 12.36
C ALA A 257 -4.27 -8.65 13.10
N ALA A 258 -4.46 -8.75 14.42
CA ALA A 258 -4.99 -7.65 15.23
C ALA A 258 -4.07 -6.41 15.25
N ILE A 259 -2.75 -6.61 15.43
CA ILE A 259 -1.78 -5.51 15.36
C ILE A 259 -1.80 -4.85 13.97
N TYR A 260 -1.81 -5.66 12.90
CA TYR A 260 -1.85 -5.15 11.54
C TYR A 260 -3.16 -4.43 11.23
N PHE A 261 -4.29 -4.94 11.75
CA PHE A 261 -5.59 -4.30 11.61
C PHE A 261 -5.58 -2.90 12.22
N CYS A 262 -5.07 -2.72 13.44
CA CYS A 262 -4.89 -1.41 14.06
C CYS A 262 -4.03 -0.47 13.21
N CYS A 263 -2.96 -1.00 12.63
CA CYS A 263 -2.05 -0.28 11.76
C CYS A 263 -2.74 0.19 10.47
N MET A 264 -3.52 -0.69 9.84
CA MET A 264 -4.26 -0.40 8.62
C MET A 264 -5.45 0.54 8.86
N MET A 265 -6.08 0.51 10.05
CA MET A 265 -7.06 1.52 10.44
C MET A 265 -6.45 2.93 10.41
N GLY A 266 -5.24 3.08 10.97
CA GLY A 266 -4.52 4.36 10.94
C GLY A 266 -4.12 4.77 9.53
N LEU A 267 -3.56 3.85 8.74
CA LEU A 267 -3.16 4.16 7.36
C LEU A 267 -4.34 4.70 6.54
N TYR A 268 -5.45 3.97 6.49
CA TYR A 268 -6.60 4.38 5.67
C TYR A 268 -7.40 5.53 6.28
N GLY A 269 -7.46 5.62 7.62
CA GLY A 269 -8.03 6.78 8.29
C GLY A 269 -7.30 8.07 7.91
N ILE A 270 -5.96 8.04 7.87
CA ILE A 270 -5.15 9.16 7.39
C ILE A 270 -5.36 9.36 5.90
N SER A 271 -5.18 8.34 5.06
CA SER A 271 -5.19 8.50 3.62
C SER A 271 -6.52 9.06 3.07
N PHE A 272 -7.66 8.68 3.63
CA PHE A 272 -8.97 9.15 3.16
C PHE A 272 -9.44 10.47 3.76
N TYR A 273 -8.86 10.91 4.88
CA TYR A 273 -9.33 12.11 5.60
C TYR A 273 -8.26 13.19 5.74
N LEU A 274 -6.99 12.93 5.42
CA LEU A 274 -5.92 13.92 5.54
C LEU A 274 -6.23 15.24 4.79
N PRO A 275 -6.76 15.25 3.54
CA PRO A 275 -7.15 16.50 2.89
C PRO A 275 -8.27 17.24 3.65
N THR A 276 -9.22 16.51 4.22
CA THR A 276 -10.29 17.08 5.04
C THR A 276 -9.74 17.66 6.35
N LEU A 277 -8.80 16.97 7.00
CA LEU A 277 -8.15 17.43 8.23
C LEU A 277 -7.35 18.70 7.98
N VAL A 278 -6.60 18.77 6.87
CA VAL A 278 -5.87 19.98 6.46
C VAL A 278 -6.84 21.13 6.16
N LYS A 279 -7.91 20.88 5.40
CA LYS A 279 -8.95 21.91 5.14
C LYS A 279 -9.59 22.43 6.44
N ALA A 280 -9.82 21.55 7.42
CA ALA A 280 -10.39 21.91 8.72
C ALA A 280 -9.48 22.81 9.58
N THR A 281 -8.19 22.93 9.26
CA THR A 281 -7.27 23.89 9.91
C THR A 281 -7.50 25.34 9.49
N GLY A 282 -8.35 25.58 8.48
CA GLY A 282 -8.65 26.92 7.96
C GLY A 282 -8.12 27.17 6.55
N VAL A 283 -7.47 26.19 5.92
CA VAL A 283 -7.01 26.27 4.52
C VAL A 283 -8.21 26.24 3.58
N LYS A 284 -8.37 27.26 2.73
CA LYS A 284 -9.56 27.44 1.90
C LYS A 284 -9.43 26.78 0.52
N ASN A 285 -8.28 26.92 -0.14
CA ASN A 285 -8.08 26.49 -1.53
C ASN A 285 -7.69 25.02 -1.62
N ALA A 286 -8.21 24.30 -2.61
CA ALA A 286 -7.89 22.89 -2.83
C ALA A 286 -6.42 22.66 -3.19
N LEU A 287 -5.80 23.58 -3.94
CA LEU A 287 -4.37 23.52 -4.26
C LEU A 287 -3.51 23.59 -3.00
N ASP A 288 -3.79 24.54 -2.10
CA ASP A 288 -3.07 24.69 -0.83
C ASP A 288 -3.25 23.45 0.06
N VAL A 289 -4.46 22.88 0.11
CA VAL A 289 -4.70 21.60 0.79
C VAL A 289 -3.82 20.50 0.19
N GLY A 290 -3.77 20.38 -1.14
CA GLY A 290 -2.91 19.42 -1.84
C GLY A 290 -1.43 19.59 -1.53
N LEU A 291 -0.91 20.80 -1.63
CA LEU A 291 0.50 21.12 -1.32
C LEU A 291 0.85 20.83 0.13
N LEU A 292 -0.03 21.19 1.07
CA LEU A 292 0.19 20.94 2.50
C LEU A 292 0.12 19.45 2.83
N THR A 293 -0.75 18.67 2.18
CA THR A 293 -0.83 17.21 2.41
C THR A 293 0.45 16.48 1.98
N ALA A 294 1.24 17.04 1.06
CA ALA A 294 2.52 16.46 0.66
C ALA A 294 3.56 16.46 1.79
N ILE A 295 3.49 17.42 2.72
CA ILE A 295 4.46 17.58 3.82
C ILE A 295 4.43 16.37 4.78
N PRO A 296 3.27 15.95 5.35
CA PRO A 296 3.18 14.73 6.15
C PRO A 296 3.73 13.49 5.46
N TYR A 297 3.43 13.31 4.17
CA TYR A 297 3.92 12.15 3.41
C TYR A 297 5.42 12.20 3.15
N LEU A 298 5.99 13.38 2.88
CA LEU A 298 7.44 13.54 2.69
C LEU A 298 8.20 13.20 3.98
N CYS A 299 7.73 13.72 5.12
CA CYS A 299 8.28 13.36 6.43
C CYS A 299 8.11 11.87 6.75
N ALA A 300 7.00 11.26 6.30
CA ALA A 300 6.79 9.83 6.44
C ALA A 300 7.79 8.98 5.67
N VAL A 301 8.20 9.37 4.45
CA VAL A 301 9.29 8.68 3.72
C VAL A 301 10.56 8.62 4.57
N ALA A 302 10.97 9.78 5.12
CA ALA A 302 12.15 9.88 5.95
C ALA A 302 12.00 9.04 7.24
N SER A 303 10.88 9.18 7.95
CA SER A 303 10.60 8.45 9.17
C SER A 303 10.62 6.93 8.95
N MET A 304 10.00 6.46 7.86
CA MET A 304 9.97 5.04 7.50
C MET A 304 11.39 4.47 7.30
N PHE A 305 12.27 5.23 6.64
CA PHE A 305 13.67 4.84 6.44
C PHE A 305 14.46 4.80 7.76
N PHE A 306 14.42 5.87 8.55
CA PHE A 306 15.21 5.98 9.78
C PHE A 306 14.75 5.00 10.86
N VAL A 307 13.44 4.82 11.03
CA VAL A 307 12.88 3.88 12.01
C VAL A 307 13.21 2.44 11.62
N ALA A 308 13.04 2.07 10.34
CA ALA A 308 13.40 0.71 9.88
C ALA A 308 14.90 0.44 10.08
N ARG A 309 15.78 1.37 9.69
CA ARG A 309 17.23 1.24 9.88
C ARG A 309 17.62 1.13 11.36
N SER A 310 16.97 1.90 12.23
CA SER A 310 17.19 1.83 13.68
C SER A 310 16.70 0.49 14.26
N ALA A 311 15.55 0.00 13.80
CA ALA A 311 14.99 -1.28 14.21
C ALA A 311 15.91 -2.45 13.83
N ASP A 312 16.47 -2.41 12.62
CA ASP A 312 17.43 -3.40 12.14
C ASP A 312 18.75 -3.34 12.93
N ARG A 313 19.26 -2.13 13.24
CA ARG A 313 20.52 -1.97 13.98
C ARG A 313 20.42 -2.43 15.44
N THR A 314 19.30 -2.14 16.10
CA THR A 314 19.13 -2.41 17.54
C THR A 314 18.48 -3.77 17.81
N GLY A 315 17.78 -4.34 16.82
CA GLY A 315 16.94 -5.52 17.01
C GLY A 315 15.69 -5.24 17.87
N GLU A 316 15.47 -4.02 18.36
CA GLU A 316 14.37 -3.67 19.26
C GLU A 316 13.05 -3.39 18.54
N ARG A 317 12.66 -4.33 17.68
CA ARG A 317 11.51 -4.23 16.77
C ARG A 317 10.19 -3.90 17.47
N ARG A 318 9.99 -4.36 18.72
CA ARG A 318 8.82 -4.00 19.56
C ARG A 318 8.70 -2.50 19.83
N TRP A 319 9.80 -1.86 20.24
CA TRP A 319 9.82 -0.43 20.55
C TRP A 319 9.75 0.42 19.28
N HIS A 320 10.41 -0.03 18.22
CA HIS A 320 10.38 0.64 16.91
C HIS A 320 9.02 0.56 16.21
N PHE A 321 8.09 -0.28 16.67
CA PHE A 321 6.70 -0.24 16.27
C PHE A 321 5.86 0.60 17.24
N ALA A 322 5.99 0.33 18.54
CA ALA A 322 5.13 0.93 19.56
C ALA A 322 5.29 2.45 19.67
N VAL A 323 6.53 2.96 19.63
CA VAL A 323 6.78 4.41 19.74
C VAL A 323 6.18 5.16 18.55
N PRO A 324 6.47 4.79 17.27
CA PRO A 324 5.82 5.43 16.14
C PRO A 324 4.29 5.30 16.14
N ALA A 325 3.74 4.15 16.57
CA ALA A 325 2.29 3.96 16.67
C ALA A 325 1.64 4.88 17.71
N VAL A 326 2.28 5.08 18.87
CA VAL A 326 1.82 6.04 19.89
C VAL A 326 1.94 7.47 19.39
N LEU A 327 3.06 7.83 18.75
CA LEU A 327 3.23 9.15 18.12
C LEU A 327 2.18 9.39 17.03
N ALA A 328 1.83 8.36 16.27
CA ALA A 328 0.78 8.42 15.25
C ALA A 328 -0.58 8.78 15.88
N GLY A 329 -0.97 8.05 16.93
CA GLY A 329 -2.21 8.30 17.66
C GLY A 329 -2.23 9.68 18.34
N ALA A 330 -1.12 10.05 19.00
CA ALA A 330 -0.99 11.34 19.66
C ALA A 330 -1.03 12.51 18.67
N GLY A 331 -0.35 12.39 17.52
CA GLY A 331 -0.37 13.40 16.46
C GLY A 331 -1.76 13.57 15.85
N LEU A 332 -2.48 12.47 15.59
CA LEU A 332 -3.87 12.53 15.12
C LEU A 332 -4.79 13.17 16.15
N PHE A 333 -4.70 12.78 17.41
CA PHE A 333 -5.48 13.40 18.48
C PHE A 333 -5.18 14.90 18.58
N ALA A 334 -3.90 15.27 18.68
CA ALA A 334 -3.47 16.66 18.77
C ALA A 334 -3.93 17.51 17.58
N SER A 335 -3.92 16.96 16.36
CA SER A 335 -4.36 17.69 15.16
C SER A 335 -5.81 18.19 15.25
N THR A 336 -6.67 17.45 15.95
CA THR A 336 -8.08 17.83 16.14
C THR A 336 -8.29 18.94 17.16
N GLN A 337 -7.33 19.16 18.07
CA GLN A 337 -7.39 20.18 19.13
C GLN A 337 -6.79 21.51 18.67
N LEU A 338 -6.07 21.52 17.55
CA LEU A 338 -5.21 22.62 17.12
C LEU A 338 -5.72 23.30 15.83
N THR A 339 -6.99 23.08 15.47
CA THR A 339 -7.59 23.56 14.21
C THR A 339 -7.57 25.08 14.02
N GLY A 340 -7.34 25.87 15.08
CA GLY A 340 -7.15 27.32 15.01
C GLY A 340 -5.72 27.79 14.70
N ASN A 341 -4.75 26.88 14.62
CA ASN A 341 -3.34 27.19 14.39
C ASN A 341 -2.78 26.26 13.30
N ILE A 342 -2.81 26.73 12.04
CA ILE A 342 -2.40 25.95 10.87
C ILE A 342 -1.01 25.32 11.04
N PRO A 343 0.07 26.08 11.39
CA PRO A 343 1.38 25.48 11.60
C PRO A 343 1.39 24.33 12.61
N LEU A 344 0.75 24.52 13.76
CA LEU A 344 0.76 23.53 14.83
C LEU A 344 -0.08 22.30 14.51
N ALA A 345 -1.23 22.47 13.85
CA ALA A 345 -2.02 21.37 13.33
C ALA A 345 -1.26 20.58 12.26
N MET A 346 -0.52 21.26 11.39
CA MET A 346 0.32 20.61 10.38
C MET A 346 1.47 19.82 11.00
N VAL A 347 2.11 20.33 12.06
CA VAL A 347 3.10 19.57 12.84
C VAL A 347 2.47 18.30 13.42
N ALA A 348 1.29 18.41 14.03
CA ALA A 348 0.58 17.27 14.61
C ALA A 348 0.20 16.22 13.54
N LEU A 349 -0.35 16.65 12.39
CA LEU A 349 -0.66 15.77 11.26
C LEU A 349 0.59 15.10 10.67
N THR A 350 1.71 15.83 10.63
CA THR A 350 2.99 15.32 10.16
C THR A 350 3.53 14.24 11.08
N VAL A 351 3.53 14.47 12.40
CA VAL A 351 3.90 13.45 13.40
C VAL A 351 2.97 12.25 13.32
N GLY A 352 1.66 12.49 13.18
CA GLY A 352 0.63 11.47 12.99
C GLY A 352 0.92 10.54 11.82
N THR A 353 1.11 11.14 10.64
CA THR A 353 1.31 10.44 9.36
C THR A 353 2.68 9.75 9.30
N ALA A 354 3.73 10.42 9.76
CA ALA A 354 5.08 9.86 9.77
C ALA A 354 5.19 8.69 10.75
N GLY A 355 4.64 8.85 11.96
CA GLY A 355 4.56 7.77 12.94
C GLY A 355 3.82 6.56 12.37
N MET A 356 2.68 6.79 11.72
CA MET A 356 1.86 5.72 11.13
C MET A 356 2.65 4.92 10.09
N LEU A 357 3.14 5.60 9.06
CA LEU A 357 3.82 4.95 7.93
C LEU A 357 5.14 4.28 8.36
N ALA A 358 5.81 4.79 9.41
CA ALA A 358 7.00 4.15 9.96
C ALA A 358 6.73 2.78 10.61
N THR A 359 5.51 2.51 11.06
CA THR A 359 5.16 1.19 11.63
C THR A 359 5.11 0.07 10.57
N MET A 360 4.85 0.40 9.31
CA MET A 360 4.64 -0.57 8.22
C MET A 360 5.85 -1.50 7.99
N PRO A 361 7.08 -1.01 7.74
CA PRO A 361 8.23 -1.88 7.54
C PRO A 361 8.58 -2.68 8.79
N VAL A 362 8.39 -2.10 9.98
CA VAL A 362 8.71 -2.76 11.25
C VAL A 362 7.75 -3.91 11.50
N PHE A 363 6.45 -3.74 11.24
CA PHE A 363 5.45 -4.78 11.44
C PHE A 363 5.79 -6.06 10.66
N TRP A 364 6.15 -5.94 9.38
CA TRP A 364 6.41 -7.10 8.52
C TRP A 364 7.66 -7.90 8.89
N THR A 365 8.47 -7.40 9.82
CA THR A 365 9.54 -8.20 10.44
C THR A 365 9.00 -9.21 11.45
N TYR A 366 7.80 -9.03 12.00
CA TYR A 366 7.27 -9.89 13.08
C TYR A 366 6.76 -11.23 12.55
N PRO A 367 5.87 -11.28 11.51
CA PRO A 367 5.44 -12.56 10.97
C PRO A 367 6.62 -13.38 10.48
N SER A 368 7.59 -12.72 9.82
CA SER A 368 8.81 -13.34 9.30
C SER A 368 9.72 -13.94 10.39
N ALA A 369 9.73 -13.36 11.59
CA ALA A 369 10.55 -13.85 12.71
C ALA A 369 9.88 -15.01 13.48
N ILE A 370 8.54 -15.05 13.50
CA ILE A 370 7.76 -16.00 14.29
C ILE A 370 7.34 -17.22 13.47
N LEU A 371 7.12 -17.06 12.17
CA LEU A 371 6.58 -18.07 11.29
C LEU A 371 7.70 -18.60 10.38
N ALA A 372 8.00 -19.89 10.48
CA ALA A 372 8.97 -20.59 9.64
C ALA A 372 8.30 -21.73 8.86
N GLY A 373 8.84 -22.06 7.68
CA GLY A 373 8.31 -23.11 6.81
C GLY A 373 7.14 -22.66 5.93
N GLY A 374 6.56 -23.55 5.14
CA GLY A 374 5.55 -23.12 4.15
C GLY A 374 4.12 -22.93 4.66
N SER A 375 3.88 -22.94 5.98
CA SER A 375 2.68 -22.31 6.57
C SER A 375 2.83 -20.78 6.71
N ALA A 376 4.05 -20.24 6.67
CA ALA A 376 4.31 -18.81 6.85
C ALA A 376 3.70 -17.95 5.73
N ALA A 377 3.72 -18.44 4.49
CA ALA A 377 3.15 -17.71 3.35
C ALA A 377 1.62 -17.57 3.48
N ALA A 378 0.93 -18.65 3.88
CA ALA A 378 -0.50 -18.63 4.12
C ALA A 378 -0.89 -17.72 5.30
N ALA A 379 -0.09 -17.73 6.36
CA ALA A 379 -0.25 -16.83 7.51
C ALA A 379 -0.06 -15.35 7.14
N ILE A 380 0.96 -15.03 6.34
CA ILE A 380 1.20 -13.67 5.82
C ILE A 380 0.01 -13.19 4.98
N GLY A 381 -0.52 -14.06 4.12
CA GLY A 381 -1.72 -13.77 3.33
C GLY A 381 -2.92 -13.47 4.23
N MET A 382 -3.21 -14.34 5.21
CA MET A 382 -4.30 -14.14 6.17
C MET A 382 -4.18 -12.83 6.94
N ILE A 383 -2.99 -12.51 7.45
CA ILE A 383 -2.72 -11.25 8.17
C ILE A 383 -3.02 -10.05 7.26
N ASN A 384 -2.54 -10.08 6.01
CA ASN A 384 -2.76 -8.98 5.07
C ASN A 384 -4.25 -8.80 4.74
N SER A 385 -4.94 -9.89 4.42
CA SER A 385 -6.36 -9.84 4.04
C SER A 385 -7.23 -9.34 5.21
N ILE A 386 -7.01 -9.81 6.44
CA ILE A 386 -7.70 -9.28 7.63
C ILE A 386 -7.36 -7.80 7.83
N GLY A 387 -6.09 -7.41 7.68
CA GLY A 387 -5.67 -6.03 7.79
C GLY A 387 -6.35 -5.09 6.80
N ASN A 388 -6.56 -5.51 5.55
CA ASN A 388 -7.26 -4.70 4.56
C ASN A 388 -8.72 -4.42 4.93
N LEU A 389 -9.40 -5.32 5.66
CA LEU A 389 -10.75 -5.07 6.19
C LEU A 389 -10.78 -3.89 7.17
N ALA A 390 -9.66 -3.53 7.78
CA ALA A 390 -9.54 -2.33 8.60
C ALA A 390 -9.85 -1.05 7.81
N GLY A 391 -9.62 -1.03 6.49
CA GLY A 391 -9.97 0.09 5.63
C GLY A 391 -11.49 0.27 5.49
N PHE A 392 -12.25 -0.83 5.47
CA PHE A 392 -13.71 -0.78 5.53
C PHE A 392 -14.18 -0.21 6.87
N VAL A 393 -13.63 -0.73 7.97
CA VAL A 393 -14.03 -0.34 9.33
C VAL A 393 -13.66 1.10 9.64
N SER A 394 -12.44 1.54 9.33
CA SER A 394 -11.98 2.90 9.64
C SER A 394 -12.78 3.96 8.89
N ALA A 395 -12.97 3.80 7.58
CA ALA A 395 -13.73 4.75 6.77
C ALA A 395 -15.21 4.81 7.19
N SER A 396 -15.85 3.66 7.42
CA SER A 396 -17.25 3.60 7.83
C SER A 396 -17.48 4.22 9.21
N ILE A 397 -16.60 3.92 10.17
CA ILE A 397 -16.69 4.45 11.54
C ILE A 397 -16.48 5.97 11.57
N ILE A 398 -15.50 6.50 10.83
CA ILE A 398 -15.27 7.95 10.78
C ILE A 398 -16.48 8.66 10.18
N GLY A 399 -17.01 8.16 9.06
CA GLY A 399 -18.19 8.74 8.40
C GLY A 399 -19.43 8.74 9.31
N TRP A 400 -19.76 7.59 9.89
CA TRP A 400 -20.90 7.43 10.79
C TRP A 400 -20.80 8.32 12.03
N MET A 401 -19.64 8.32 12.71
CA MET A 401 -19.46 9.17 13.89
C MET A 401 -19.52 10.65 13.55
N LYS A 402 -19.06 11.07 12.38
CA LYS A 402 -19.16 12.47 11.97
C LYS A 402 -20.61 12.92 11.79
N ASP A 403 -21.46 12.09 11.18
CA ASP A 403 -22.88 12.43 11.02
C ASP A 403 -23.61 12.47 12.38
N VAL A 404 -23.32 11.52 13.28
CA VAL A 404 -23.98 11.44 14.61
C VAL A 404 -23.50 12.53 15.58
N THR A 405 -22.20 12.82 15.60
CA THR A 405 -21.61 13.77 16.56
C THR A 405 -21.45 15.18 15.99
N HIS A 406 -21.74 15.37 14.69
CA HIS A 406 -21.43 16.58 13.91
C HIS A 406 -19.94 16.97 13.95
N SER A 407 -19.06 16.07 14.37
CA SER A 407 -17.63 16.31 14.53
C SER A 407 -16.81 15.18 13.92
N THR A 408 -15.85 15.54 13.08
CA THR A 408 -14.88 14.57 12.53
C THR A 408 -13.99 13.98 13.64
N ASN A 409 -13.88 14.66 14.77
CA ASN A 409 -12.91 14.33 15.83
C ASN A 409 -13.18 12.96 16.45
N ALA A 410 -14.46 12.60 16.67
CA ALA A 410 -14.82 11.31 17.25
C ALA A 410 -14.27 10.14 16.40
N GLY A 411 -14.45 10.22 15.08
CA GLY A 411 -13.84 9.33 14.08
C GLY A 411 -12.34 9.16 14.27
N ILE A 412 -11.64 10.29 14.34
CA ILE A 412 -10.18 10.33 14.48
C ILE A 412 -9.72 9.78 15.83
N TYR A 413 -10.48 9.98 16.91
CA TYR A 413 -10.17 9.42 18.23
C TYR A 413 -10.23 7.90 18.24
N CYS A 414 -11.19 7.29 17.55
CA CYS A 414 -11.22 5.83 17.41
C CYS A 414 -10.01 5.30 16.65
N VAL A 415 -9.58 5.99 15.59
CA VAL A 415 -8.35 5.62 14.85
C VAL A 415 -7.11 5.80 15.71
N ALA A 416 -6.99 6.91 16.44
CA ALA A 416 -5.89 7.16 17.36
C ALA A 416 -5.84 6.10 18.48
N GLY A 417 -6.99 5.76 19.06
CA GLY A 417 -7.13 4.70 20.07
C GLY A 417 -6.74 3.33 19.52
N ALA A 418 -7.13 3.00 18.29
CA ALA A 418 -6.72 1.76 17.62
C ALA A 418 -5.19 1.68 17.46
N LEU A 419 -4.52 2.79 17.13
CA LEU A 419 -3.07 2.82 17.00
C LEU A 419 -2.35 2.62 18.34
N VAL A 420 -2.83 3.27 19.40
CA VAL A 420 -2.30 3.06 20.76
C VAL A 420 -2.56 1.62 21.22
N PHE A 421 -3.74 1.07 20.93
CA PHE A 421 -4.04 -0.33 21.22
C PHE A 421 -3.11 -1.30 20.46
N GLY A 422 -2.85 -1.05 19.17
CA GLY A 422 -1.87 -1.79 18.38
C GLY A 422 -0.46 -1.72 18.98
N ALA A 423 -0.05 -0.55 19.48
CA ALA A 423 1.23 -0.37 20.17
C ALA A 423 1.31 -1.23 21.44
N VAL A 424 0.25 -1.25 22.25
CA VAL A 424 0.15 -2.11 23.45
C VAL A 424 0.25 -3.59 23.06
N LEU A 425 -0.50 -4.03 22.04
CA LEU A 425 -0.45 -5.41 21.57
C LEU A 425 0.95 -5.82 21.06
N ALA A 426 1.66 -4.91 20.39
CA ALA A 426 3.05 -5.13 19.97
C ALA A 426 4.00 -5.24 21.18
N LEU A 427 3.81 -4.41 22.21
CA LEU A 427 4.55 -4.50 23.46
C LEU A 427 4.19 -5.75 24.27
N LEU A 428 3.02 -6.36 24.10
CA LEU A 428 2.69 -7.62 24.77
C LEU A 428 3.33 -8.86 24.09
N GLN A 429 3.93 -8.71 22.90
CA GLN A 429 4.61 -9.83 22.25
C GLN A 429 5.89 -10.24 22.99
N PRO A 430 6.19 -11.54 23.16
CA PRO A 430 7.40 -11.97 23.85
C PRO A 430 8.67 -11.43 23.20
N ARG A 431 9.53 -10.74 23.98
CA ARG A 431 10.76 -10.10 23.48
C ARG A 431 11.65 -11.09 22.72
N LYS A 432 11.77 -12.31 23.24
CA LYS A 432 12.60 -13.39 22.68
C LYS A 432 12.16 -13.86 21.29
N LEU A 433 10.89 -13.63 20.92
CA LEU A 433 10.36 -14.03 19.62
C LEU A 433 10.57 -12.95 18.56
N VAL A 434 10.44 -11.67 18.94
CA VAL A 434 10.42 -10.56 17.98
C VAL A 434 11.80 -9.90 17.86
N ASN A 435 12.52 -9.71 18.96
CA ASN A 435 13.79 -8.97 19.00
C ASN A 435 15.02 -9.89 18.79
N ARG A 436 14.94 -10.86 17.88
CA ARG A 436 16.10 -11.68 17.51
C ARG A 436 17.14 -10.79 16.80
N ALA A 437 18.28 -10.58 17.46
CA ALA A 437 19.51 -10.26 16.76
C ALA A 437 19.98 -11.56 16.10
N ASP A 438 20.12 -11.54 14.78
CA ASP A 438 20.79 -12.63 14.07
C ASP A 438 22.27 -12.72 14.48
#